data_AF-A0A951FDX0-F1
#
_entry.id   AF-A0A951FDX0-F1
#
_cell.length_a   1.000
_cell.length_b   1.000
_cell.length_c   1.000
_cell.angle_alpha   90.00
_cell.angle_beta   90.00
_cell.angle_gamma   90.00
#
_symmetry.space_group_name_H-M   'P 1'
#
loop_
_entity.id
_entity.type
_entity.pdbx_description
1 polymer ?
#
loop_
_entity_poly.entity_id
_entity_poly.type
_entity_poly.pdbx_seq_one_letter_code
_entity_poly.pdbx_strand_id
1 'polypeptide(L)'
;MNLKRFAGPALLVLVAFGFSLLSPAAVEAFAGMLPTVTSLLATVFAITVFARWRSNGRRYLLFWGIGLVFYALGTAMEAAFGLFGWSPWIFRTYYLSGAVLTAAWLGQGTIFLLAKRWLPTASLVVLSLATLYGLYEVGRAELEPTFMSDRLVSTISADNATTSDQVLKLAAETVATPGGALMDVWARTIAAEAQIDLDQVTQAPQRLGYGVGKGDALVGTRALMEQQGVDVAQVTTPPSPGSAPLYVAQNGRILGTILFAPALELNGSALVRTTTNIRSLTPFFNVYGTLALAGGAIY
;
A
#
# COMPACT_ATOMS: atom_id res chain seq x y z
N MET A 1 23.87 -22.81 -33.36
CA MET A 1 24.58 -22.33 -32.15
C MET A 1 23.53 -21.86 -31.14
N ASN A 2 23.45 -22.54 -29.99
CA ASN A 2 22.28 -22.53 -29.11
C ASN A 2 22.49 -21.52 -27.94
N LEU A 3 21.90 -20.33 -28.02
CA LEU A 3 22.14 -19.18 -27.12
C LEU A 3 21.44 -19.24 -25.75
N LYS A 4 20.82 -20.36 -25.38
CA LYS A 4 19.95 -20.45 -24.18
C LYS A 4 20.64 -20.80 -22.85
N ARG A 5 21.98 -20.84 -22.75
CA ARG A 5 22.65 -21.44 -21.57
C ARG A 5 23.46 -20.54 -20.62
N PHE A 6 23.57 -19.22 -20.81
CA PHE A 6 24.53 -18.43 -20.00
C PHE A 6 24.03 -17.16 -19.28
N ALA A 7 22.74 -16.83 -19.29
CA ALA A 7 22.27 -15.57 -18.69
C ALA A 7 21.71 -15.68 -17.24
N GLY A 8 21.71 -16.87 -16.62
CA GLY A 8 20.92 -17.13 -15.40
C GLY A 8 21.51 -16.57 -14.09
N PRO A 9 22.80 -16.81 -13.75
CA PRO A 9 23.37 -16.34 -12.46
C PRO A 9 24.39 -15.20 -12.61
N ALA A 10 25.19 -15.19 -13.67
CA ALA A 10 26.28 -14.21 -13.84
C ALA A 10 25.77 -12.78 -14.09
N LEU A 11 24.64 -12.64 -14.78
CA LEU A 11 23.97 -11.35 -14.99
C LEU A 11 23.41 -10.80 -13.66
N LEU A 12 22.82 -11.66 -12.83
CA LEU A 12 22.34 -11.29 -11.49
C LEU A 12 23.49 -10.87 -10.58
N VAL A 13 24.63 -11.56 -10.63
CA VAL A 13 25.84 -11.18 -9.87
C VAL A 13 26.43 -9.87 -10.37
N LEU A 14 26.46 -9.62 -11.68
CA LEU A 14 26.95 -8.35 -12.25
C LEU A 14 26.02 -7.17 -11.92
N VAL A 15 24.70 -7.37 -11.97
CA VAL A 15 23.72 -6.35 -11.56
C VAL A 15 23.82 -6.08 -10.06
N ALA A 16 23.91 -7.13 -9.23
CA ALA A 16 24.08 -7.00 -7.79
C ALA A 16 25.42 -6.30 -7.44
N PHE A 17 26.52 -6.66 -8.11
CA PHE A 17 27.82 -6.04 -7.92
C PHE A 17 27.85 -4.57 -8.37
N GLY A 18 27.17 -4.25 -9.48
CA GLY A 18 26.99 -2.88 -9.95
C GLY A 18 26.20 -2.00 -8.96
N PHE A 19 25.17 -2.57 -8.32
CA PHE A 19 24.42 -1.88 -7.25
C PHE A 19 25.25 -1.68 -5.98
N SER A 20 26.14 -2.62 -5.64
CA SER A 20 27.07 -2.48 -4.50
C SER A 20 28.11 -1.36 -4.65
N LEU A 21 28.30 -0.84 -5.88
CA LEU A 21 29.22 0.26 -6.17
C LEU A 21 28.52 1.64 -6.11
N LEU A 22 27.19 1.68 -6.06
CA LEU A 22 26.43 2.92 -5.94
C LEU A 22 26.41 3.39 -4.48
N SER A 23 26.54 4.70 -4.27
CA SER A 23 26.28 5.26 -2.94
C SER A 23 24.81 5.07 -2.56
N PRO A 24 24.46 4.99 -1.26
CA PRO A 24 23.07 4.89 -0.83
C PRO A 24 22.18 5.98 -1.43
N ALA A 25 22.69 7.22 -1.53
CA ALA A 25 21.99 8.33 -2.17
C ALA A 25 21.73 8.12 -3.67
N ALA A 26 22.67 7.49 -4.39
CA ALA A 26 22.48 7.17 -5.81
C ALA A 26 21.43 6.05 -6.01
N VAL A 27 21.38 5.07 -5.10
CA VAL A 27 20.36 4.01 -5.11
C VAL A 27 18.97 4.61 -4.85
N GLU A 28 18.84 5.50 -3.87
CA GLU A 28 17.58 6.19 -3.58
C GLU A 28 17.13 7.08 -4.75
N ALA A 29 18.05 7.83 -5.34
CA ALA A 29 17.77 8.65 -6.52
C ALA A 29 17.29 7.80 -7.71
N PHE A 30 17.95 6.66 -7.96
CA PHE A 30 17.55 5.73 -9.01
C PHE A 30 16.16 5.14 -8.73
N ALA A 31 15.92 4.65 -7.51
CA ALA A 31 14.64 4.10 -7.10
C ALA A 31 13.50 5.12 -7.26
N GLY A 32 13.72 6.38 -6.85
CA GLY A 32 12.75 7.46 -7.02
C GLY A 32 12.40 7.80 -8.47
N MET A 33 13.28 7.47 -9.43
CA MET A 33 13.02 7.68 -10.86
C MET A 33 12.21 6.53 -11.50
N LEU A 34 12.19 5.34 -10.90
CA LEU A 34 11.54 4.16 -11.47
C LEU A 34 10.04 4.36 -11.78
N PRO A 35 9.23 4.96 -10.88
CA PRO A 35 7.81 5.16 -11.18
C PRO A 35 7.60 6.14 -12.36
N THR A 36 8.45 7.16 -12.48
CA THR A 36 8.39 8.13 -13.59
C THR A 36 8.68 7.45 -14.93
N VAL A 37 9.78 6.70 -15.02
CA VAL A 37 10.16 5.97 -16.24
C VAL A 37 9.07 4.96 -16.61
N THR A 38 8.55 4.23 -15.62
CA THR A 38 7.48 3.25 -15.82
C THR A 38 6.20 3.90 -16.35
N SER A 39 5.79 5.03 -15.79
CA SER A 39 4.62 5.78 -16.24
C SER A 39 4.74 6.28 -17.67
N LEU A 40 5.92 6.80 -18.05
CA LEU A 40 6.19 7.25 -19.42
C LEU A 40 6.13 6.09 -20.42
N LEU A 41 6.77 4.96 -20.11
CA LEU A 41 6.73 3.76 -20.95
C LEU A 41 5.29 3.24 -21.08
N ALA A 42 4.57 3.12 -19.98
CA ALA A 42 3.18 2.71 -19.95
C ALA A 42 2.28 3.63 -20.79
N THR A 43 2.52 4.94 -20.74
CA THR A 43 1.81 5.95 -21.53
C THR A 43 2.07 5.76 -23.03
N VAL A 44 3.32 5.54 -23.44
CA VAL A 44 3.67 5.23 -24.84
C VAL A 44 2.97 3.95 -25.30
N PHE A 45 2.97 2.90 -24.49
CA PHE A 45 2.23 1.67 -24.78
C PHE A 45 0.71 1.92 -24.89
N ALA A 46 0.12 2.68 -23.97
CA ALA A 46 -1.30 3.02 -24.04
C ALA A 46 -1.64 3.76 -25.34
N ILE A 47 -0.84 4.76 -25.72
CA ILE A 47 -1.03 5.54 -26.96
C ILE A 47 -0.95 4.62 -28.19
N THR A 48 0.07 3.77 -28.27
CA THR A 48 0.25 2.86 -29.42
C THR A 48 -0.88 1.82 -29.52
N VAL A 49 -1.34 1.28 -28.39
CA VAL A 49 -2.48 0.35 -28.33
C VAL A 49 -3.78 1.03 -28.75
N PHE A 50 -4.04 2.26 -28.27
CA PHE A 50 -5.22 3.02 -28.70
C PHE A 50 -5.16 3.43 -30.17
N ALA A 51 -3.99 3.81 -30.69
CA ALA A 51 -3.81 4.10 -32.11
C ALA A 51 -4.16 2.86 -32.96
N ARG A 52 -3.71 1.67 -32.53
CA ARG A 52 -4.05 0.40 -33.17
C ARG A 52 -5.53 0.05 -33.04
N TRP A 53 -6.16 0.37 -31.91
CA TRP A 53 -7.60 0.20 -31.72
C TRP A 53 -8.39 1.06 -32.71
N ARG A 54 -8.05 2.34 -32.86
CA ARG A 54 -8.74 3.26 -33.78
C ARG A 54 -8.70 2.79 -35.22
N SER A 55 -7.60 2.14 -35.66
CA SER A 55 -7.48 1.63 -37.03
C SER A 55 -8.16 0.27 -37.25
N ASN A 56 -8.25 -0.59 -36.22
CA ASN A 56 -8.75 -1.96 -36.38
C ASN A 56 -10.15 -2.21 -35.76
N GLY A 57 -10.66 -1.29 -34.92
CA GLY A 57 -11.96 -1.40 -34.24
C GLY A 57 -12.09 -2.52 -33.21
N ARG A 58 -11.02 -3.30 -32.96
CA ARG A 58 -11.05 -4.49 -32.10
C ARG A 58 -11.18 -4.12 -30.62
N ARG A 59 -12.31 -4.46 -30.00
CA ARG A 59 -12.65 -4.07 -28.61
C ARG A 59 -11.63 -4.49 -27.54
N TYR A 60 -10.94 -5.64 -27.70
CA TYR A 60 -9.91 -6.02 -26.73
C TYR A 60 -8.76 -5.01 -26.65
N LEU A 61 -8.41 -4.34 -27.75
CA LEU A 61 -7.37 -3.29 -27.76
C LEU A 61 -7.83 -2.05 -26.98
N LEU A 62 -9.13 -1.71 -27.02
CA LEU A 62 -9.68 -0.63 -26.21
C LEU A 62 -9.46 -0.90 -24.72
N PHE A 63 -9.86 -2.09 -24.26
CA PHE A 63 -9.76 -2.43 -22.83
C PHE A 63 -8.33 -2.65 -22.36
N TRP A 64 -7.46 -3.22 -23.19
CA TRP A 64 -6.01 -3.24 -22.90
C TRP A 64 -5.44 -1.82 -22.80
N GLY A 65 -5.83 -0.91 -23.69
CA GLY A 65 -5.44 0.50 -23.61
C GLY A 65 -5.91 1.16 -22.31
N ILE A 66 -7.16 0.91 -21.89
CA ILE A 66 -7.71 1.42 -20.62
C ILE A 66 -6.90 0.89 -19.42
N GLY A 67 -6.59 -0.41 -19.39
CA GLY A 67 -5.75 -1.00 -18.36
C GLY A 67 -4.35 -0.39 -18.30
N LEU A 68 -3.73 -0.12 -19.46
CA LEU A 68 -2.43 0.57 -19.54
C LEU A 68 -2.50 2.03 -19.06
N VAL A 69 -3.62 2.73 -19.29
CA VAL A 69 -3.83 4.07 -18.72
C VAL A 69 -3.89 4.02 -17.20
N PHE A 70 -4.61 3.06 -16.62
CA PHE A 70 -4.62 2.90 -15.16
C PHE A 70 -3.23 2.58 -14.61
N TYR A 71 -2.46 1.75 -15.30
CA TYR A 71 -1.09 1.46 -14.89
C TYR A 71 -0.18 2.70 -14.95
N ALA A 72 -0.29 3.49 -16.02
CA ALA A 72 0.43 4.75 -16.16
C ALA A 72 0.04 5.77 -15.08
N LEU A 73 -1.25 5.87 -14.74
CA LEU A 73 -1.75 6.73 -13.68
C LEU A 73 -1.25 6.30 -12.30
N GLY A 74 -1.28 5.00 -11.99
CA GLY A 74 -0.82 4.49 -10.69
C GLY A 74 0.65 4.84 -10.45
N THR A 75 1.50 4.54 -11.43
CA THR A 75 2.94 4.83 -11.36
C THR A 75 3.24 6.33 -11.44
N ALA A 76 2.43 7.13 -12.15
CA ALA A 76 2.53 8.59 -12.11
C ALA A 76 2.23 9.15 -10.72
N MET A 77 1.25 8.59 -10.01
CA MET A 77 0.91 9.04 -8.65
C MET A 77 1.99 8.64 -7.63
N GLU A 78 2.66 7.51 -7.84
CA GLU A 78 3.82 7.13 -7.05
C GLU A 78 5.01 8.08 -7.28
N ALA A 79 5.27 8.47 -8.53
CA ALA A 79 6.22 9.54 -8.84
C ALA A 79 5.82 10.89 -8.21
N ALA A 80 4.53 11.26 -8.29
CA ALA A 80 4.00 12.48 -7.69
C ALA A 80 4.14 12.48 -6.17
N PHE A 81 3.97 11.32 -5.52
CA PHE A 81 4.21 11.16 -4.08
C PHE A 81 5.68 11.43 -3.72
N GLY A 82 6.62 10.89 -4.48
CA GLY A 82 8.05 11.15 -4.27
C GLY A 82 8.43 12.63 -4.45
N LEU A 83 7.74 13.37 -5.32
CA LEU A 83 8.03 14.78 -5.61
C LEU A 83 7.29 15.78 -4.72
N PHE A 84 6.03 15.50 -4.39
CA PHE A 84 5.12 16.44 -3.72
C PHE A 84 4.71 15.97 -2.31
N GLY A 85 5.08 14.76 -1.92
CA GLY A 85 4.71 14.17 -0.64
C GLY A 85 3.26 13.70 -0.58
N TRP A 86 2.76 13.53 0.64
CA TRP A 86 1.44 13.00 0.90
C TRP A 86 0.32 13.93 0.43
N SER A 87 -0.67 13.34 -0.25
CA SER A 87 -1.95 13.97 -0.54
C SER A 87 -3.03 12.90 -0.65
N PRO A 88 -4.22 13.10 -0.05
CA PRO A 88 -5.36 12.20 -0.21
C PRO A 88 -5.69 11.92 -1.69
N TRP A 89 -5.54 12.92 -2.56
CA TRP A 89 -5.82 12.76 -3.99
C TRP A 89 -4.79 11.88 -4.70
N ILE A 90 -3.50 12.06 -4.37
CA ILE A 90 -2.41 11.22 -4.88
C ILE A 90 -2.66 9.77 -4.47
N PHE A 91 -2.93 9.53 -3.18
CA PHE A 91 -3.17 8.20 -2.66
C PHE A 91 -4.40 7.54 -3.27
N ARG A 92 -5.55 8.22 -3.30
CA ARG A 92 -6.81 7.64 -3.85
C ARG A 92 -6.65 7.29 -5.33
N THR A 93 -5.98 8.14 -6.09
CA THR A 93 -5.73 7.90 -7.52
C THR A 93 -4.78 6.73 -7.70
N TYR A 94 -3.65 6.69 -6.96
CA TYR A 94 -2.73 5.54 -6.94
C TYR A 94 -3.46 4.23 -6.61
N TYR A 95 -4.21 4.22 -5.52
CA TYR A 95 -4.86 3.03 -5.01
C TYR A 95 -5.90 2.49 -6.00
N LEU A 96 -6.75 3.37 -6.53
CA LEU A 96 -7.77 2.98 -7.49
C LEU A 96 -7.16 2.49 -8.80
N SER A 97 -6.20 3.23 -9.37
CA SER A 97 -5.63 2.93 -10.69
C SER A 97 -4.64 1.76 -10.65
N GLY A 98 -3.63 1.83 -9.78
CA GLY A 98 -2.57 0.84 -9.66
C GLY A 98 -3.01 -0.43 -8.92
N ALA A 99 -3.52 -0.28 -7.69
CA ALA A 99 -3.77 -1.42 -6.81
C ALA A 99 -5.07 -2.18 -7.11
N VAL A 100 -6.06 -1.52 -7.74
CA VAL A 100 -7.41 -2.09 -7.93
C VAL A 100 -7.75 -2.31 -9.40
N LEU A 101 -7.68 -1.29 -10.26
CA LEU A 101 -8.30 -1.35 -11.58
C LEU A 101 -7.41 -1.91 -12.69
N THR A 102 -6.08 -1.71 -12.63
CA THR A 102 -5.17 -2.07 -13.74
C THR A 102 -5.34 -3.51 -14.22
N ALA A 103 -5.18 -4.49 -13.33
CA ALA A 103 -5.21 -5.90 -13.69
C ALA A 103 -6.59 -6.31 -14.24
N ALA A 104 -7.66 -5.78 -13.65
CA ALA A 104 -9.03 -6.11 -14.04
C ALA A 104 -9.38 -5.59 -15.44
N TRP A 105 -9.00 -4.36 -15.77
CA TRP A 105 -9.26 -3.79 -17.11
C TRP A 105 -8.36 -4.39 -18.20
N LEU A 106 -7.11 -4.75 -17.87
CA LEU A 106 -6.29 -5.56 -18.78
C LEU A 106 -6.93 -6.94 -19.02
N GLY A 107 -7.38 -7.60 -17.96
CA GLY A 107 -8.10 -8.88 -18.03
C GLY A 107 -9.37 -8.79 -18.88
N GLN A 108 -10.13 -7.69 -18.78
CA GLN A 108 -11.31 -7.45 -19.62
C GLN A 108 -10.98 -7.48 -21.11
N GLY A 109 -9.83 -6.93 -21.52
CA GLY A 109 -9.37 -7.04 -22.90
C GLY A 109 -9.16 -8.48 -23.32
N THR A 110 -8.53 -9.29 -22.47
CA THR A 110 -8.31 -10.72 -22.73
C THR A 110 -9.63 -11.50 -22.83
N ILE A 111 -10.63 -11.18 -22.01
CA ILE A 111 -11.97 -11.76 -22.13
C ILE A 111 -12.60 -11.40 -23.47
N PHE A 112 -12.51 -10.14 -23.91
CA PHE A 112 -12.99 -9.73 -25.24
C PHE A 112 -12.23 -10.37 -26.41
N LEU A 113 -11.01 -10.85 -26.18
CA LEU A 113 -10.21 -11.55 -27.17
C LEU A 113 -10.61 -13.03 -27.29
N LEU A 114 -10.89 -13.70 -26.17
CA LEU A 114 -10.97 -15.16 -26.10
C LEU A 114 -12.36 -15.72 -25.79
N ALA A 115 -13.13 -15.03 -24.96
CA ALA A 115 -14.44 -15.51 -24.56
C ALA A 115 -15.47 -15.29 -25.67
N LYS A 116 -16.42 -16.23 -25.76
CA LYS A 116 -17.50 -16.20 -26.76
C LYS A 116 -18.84 -15.86 -26.09
N ARG A 117 -19.84 -15.56 -26.92
CA ARG A 117 -21.24 -15.30 -26.53
C ARG A 117 -21.39 -14.05 -25.65
N TRP A 118 -22.20 -14.12 -24.60
CA TRP A 118 -22.58 -13.00 -23.75
C TRP A 118 -21.54 -12.67 -22.67
N LEU A 119 -20.55 -13.56 -22.44
CA LEU A 119 -19.59 -13.42 -21.35
C LEU A 119 -18.79 -12.10 -21.37
N PRO A 120 -18.22 -11.63 -22.50
CA PRO A 120 -17.47 -10.37 -22.49
C PRO A 120 -18.32 -9.15 -22.10
N THR A 121 -19.58 -9.11 -22.56
CA THR A 121 -20.48 -8.00 -22.26
C THR A 121 -20.98 -8.06 -20.82
N ALA A 122 -21.37 -9.24 -20.32
CA ALA A 122 -21.81 -9.36 -18.93
C ALA A 122 -20.67 -9.09 -17.95
N SER A 123 -19.46 -9.60 -18.22
CA SER A 123 -18.30 -9.32 -17.37
C SER A 123 -17.94 -7.83 -17.39
N LEU A 124 -18.08 -7.15 -18.53
CA LEU A 124 -17.90 -5.71 -18.63
C LEU A 124 -18.91 -4.93 -17.77
N VAL A 125 -20.18 -5.33 -17.78
CA VAL A 125 -21.21 -4.69 -16.94
C VAL A 125 -20.87 -4.86 -15.47
N VAL A 126 -20.54 -6.09 -15.04
CA VAL A 126 -20.13 -6.38 -13.66
C VAL A 126 -18.89 -5.59 -13.28
N LEU A 127 -17.86 -5.58 -14.12
CA LEU A 127 -16.62 -4.84 -13.89
C LEU A 127 -16.87 -3.32 -13.80
N SER A 128 -17.75 -2.79 -14.64
CA SER A 128 -18.09 -1.35 -14.64
C SER A 128 -18.82 -0.97 -13.35
N LEU A 129 -19.81 -1.76 -12.93
CA LEU A 129 -20.52 -1.55 -11.66
C LEU A 129 -19.57 -1.67 -10.47
N ALA A 130 -18.71 -2.68 -10.46
CA ALA A 130 -17.69 -2.84 -9.43
C ALA A 130 -16.71 -1.64 -9.42
N THR A 131 -16.31 -1.13 -10.60
CA THR A 131 -15.42 0.04 -10.73
C THR A 131 -16.07 1.29 -10.13
N LEU A 132 -17.36 1.52 -10.40
CA LEU A 132 -18.11 2.64 -9.82
C LEU A 132 -18.25 2.51 -8.30
N TYR A 133 -18.52 1.30 -7.81
CA TYR A 133 -18.59 1.03 -6.37
C TYR A 133 -17.22 1.23 -5.70
N GLY A 134 -16.13 0.78 -6.33
CA GLY A 134 -14.76 1.02 -5.84
C GLY A 134 -14.38 2.48 -5.81
N LEU A 135 -14.77 3.27 -6.83
CA LEU A 135 -14.60 4.71 -6.83
C LEU A 135 -15.36 5.38 -5.66
N TYR A 136 -16.60 4.97 -5.42
CA TYR A 136 -17.41 5.47 -4.29
C TYR A 136 -16.73 5.17 -2.94
N GLU A 137 -16.36 3.91 -2.71
CA GLU A 137 -15.74 3.47 -1.46
C GLU A 137 -14.40 4.17 -1.20
N VAL A 138 -13.51 4.22 -2.20
CA VAL A 138 -12.21 4.90 -2.09
C VAL A 138 -12.37 6.41 -1.86
N GLY A 139 -13.38 7.02 -2.47
CA GLY A 139 -13.68 8.45 -2.32
C GLY A 139 -14.07 8.83 -0.88
N ARG A 140 -14.86 7.98 -0.20
CA ARG A 140 -15.30 8.17 1.20
C ARG A 140 -14.34 7.61 2.24
N ALA A 141 -13.28 6.92 1.82
CA ALA A 141 -12.34 6.30 2.74
C ALA A 141 -11.63 7.35 3.60
N GLU A 142 -11.60 7.10 4.89
CA GLU A 142 -10.75 7.82 5.83
C GLU A 142 -9.31 7.30 5.67
N LEU A 143 -8.37 8.25 5.58
CA LEU A 143 -6.98 7.99 5.26
C LEU A 143 -6.08 8.46 6.40
N GLU A 144 -5.17 7.59 6.81
CA GLU A 144 -4.22 7.86 7.87
C GLU A 144 -2.78 7.59 7.38
N PRO A 145 -2.01 8.63 6.99
CA PRO A 145 -0.69 8.44 6.39
C PRO A 145 0.33 7.80 7.34
N THR A 146 0.16 7.97 8.66
CA THR A 146 1.06 7.38 9.67
C THR A 146 1.21 5.87 9.51
N PHE A 147 0.15 5.18 9.09
CA PHE A 147 0.17 3.72 8.95
C PHE A 147 0.93 3.21 7.74
N MET A 148 1.28 4.08 6.78
CA MET A 148 2.05 3.69 5.59
C MET A 148 3.51 3.39 5.90
N SER A 149 4.03 3.86 7.03
CA SER A 149 5.44 3.64 7.33
C SER A 149 5.72 2.16 7.58
N ASP A 150 6.50 1.58 6.67
CA ASP A 150 7.13 0.27 6.76
C ASP A 150 8.57 0.35 7.25
N ARG A 151 9.03 1.56 7.57
CA ARG A 151 10.41 1.85 7.97
C ARG A 151 10.53 2.02 9.48
N LEU A 152 11.79 2.04 9.92
CA LEU A 152 12.22 2.12 11.32
C LEU A 152 11.48 3.19 12.13
N VAL A 153 11.34 2.89 13.42
CA VAL A 153 10.97 3.87 14.44
C VAL A 153 12.06 4.94 14.47
N SER A 154 11.68 6.20 14.27
CA SER A 154 12.63 7.32 14.19
C SER A 154 12.88 7.96 15.55
N THR A 155 11.80 8.20 16.31
CA THR A 155 11.88 8.85 17.63
C THR A 155 10.84 8.26 18.56
N ILE A 156 11.25 7.96 19.79
CA ILE A 156 10.37 7.57 20.88
C ILE A 156 10.48 8.61 21.99
N SER A 157 9.35 9.20 22.35
CA SER A 157 9.23 10.10 23.50
C SER A 157 8.40 9.41 24.57
N ALA A 158 8.85 9.49 25.82
CA ALA A 158 8.14 9.00 26.98
C ALA A 158 7.79 10.18 27.90
N ASP A 159 6.77 9.99 28.73
CA ASP A 159 6.45 10.93 29.79
C ASP A 159 7.49 10.88 30.93
N ASN A 160 7.36 11.78 31.91
CA ASN A 160 8.33 11.87 33.01
C ASN A 160 8.36 10.63 33.93
N ALA A 161 7.37 9.74 33.84
CA ALA A 161 7.23 8.58 34.71
C ALA A 161 7.61 7.26 34.02
N THR A 162 7.87 7.29 32.71
CA THR A 162 8.05 6.10 31.86
C THR A 162 9.34 6.23 31.04
N THR A 163 9.95 5.12 30.67
CA THR A 163 11.11 5.12 29.75
C THR A 163 10.69 4.83 28.30
N SER A 164 11.49 5.27 27.33
CA SER A 164 11.24 4.98 25.91
C SER A 164 11.17 3.46 25.63
N ASP A 165 11.99 2.66 26.32
CA ASP A 165 11.96 1.19 26.20
C ASP A 165 10.63 0.61 26.72
N GLN A 166 10.10 1.14 27.83
CA GLN A 166 8.80 0.72 28.35
C GLN A 166 7.66 1.09 27.39
N VAL A 167 7.70 2.29 26.80
CA VAL A 167 6.73 2.72 25.78
C VAL A 167 6.79 1.80 24.56
N LEU A 168 8.00 1.51 24.06
CA LEU A 168 8.21 0.65 22.90
C LEU A 168 7.70 -0.77 23.16
N LYS A 169 8.08 -1.35 24.31
CA LYS A 169 7.69 -2.70 24.68
C LYS A 169 6.18 -2.83 24.86
N LEU A 170 5.56 -1.90 25.58
CA LEU A 170 4.10 -1.88 25.72
C LEU A 170 3.40 -1.76 24.37
N ALA A 171 3.89 -0.86 23.51
CA ALA A 171 3.32 -0.69 22.18
C ALA A 171 3.41 -1.99 21.38
N ALA A 172 4.58 -2.64 21.41
CA ALA A 172 4.84 -3.89 20.72
C ALA A 172 3.94 -5.03 21.20
N GLU A 173 3.81 -5.21 22.51
CA GLU A 173 2.92 -6.21 23.12
C GLU A 173 1.44 -5.97 22.81
N THR A 174 1.06 -4.69 22.67
CA THR A 174 -0.30 -4.26 22.30
C THR A 174 -0.57 -4.56 20.83
N VAL A 175 0.36 -4.28 19.91
CA VAL A 175 0.13 -4.43 18.46
C VAL A 175 0.37 -5.86 17.95
N ALA A 176 1.12 -6.67 18.68
CA ALA A 176 1.49 -8.01 18.24
C ALA A 176 0.27 -8.94 18.11
N THR A 177 0.21 -9.68 17.00
CA THR A 177 -0.80 -10.72 16.76
C THR A 177 -0.18 -12.11 16.83
N PRO A 178 -0.91 -13.16 17.27
CA PRO A 178 -0.43 -14.53 17.26
C PRO A 178 0.13 -14.93 15.88
N GLY A 179 1.38 -15.40 15.86
CA GLY A 179 2.08 -15.83 14.64
C GLY A 179 2.39 -14.73 13.61
N GLY A 180 2.12 -13.45 13.91
CA GLY A 180 2.60 -12.29 13.12
C GLY A 180 2.04 -12.05 11.72
N ALA A 181 1.47 -13.07 11.06
CA ALA A 181 1.15 -13.02 9.62
C ALA A 181 0.09 -11.97 9.24
N LEU A 182 -0.81 -11.62 10.16
CA LEU A 182 -1.93 -10.71 9.90
C LEU A 182 -1.69 -9.28 10.38
N MET A 183 -0.48 -8.98 10.89
CA MET A 183 -0.15 -7.64 11.40
C MET A 183 -0.24 -6.59 10.29
N ASP A 184 -0.60 -5.38 10.67
CA ASP A 184 -0.42 -4.22 9.80
C ASP A 184 1.07 -3.88 9.70
N VAL A 185 1.45 -3.18 8.63
CA VAL A 185 2.85 -2.85 8.32
C VAL A 185 3.52 -2.11 9.47
N TRP A 186 2.92 -1.01 9.93
CA TRP A 186 3.41 -0.23 11.07
C TRP A 186 3.52 -1.05 12.37
N ALA A 187 2.59 -1.98 12.60
CA ALA A 187 2.61 -2.85 13.77
C ALA A 187 3.79 -3.83 13.72
N ARG A 188 4.11 -4.36 12.52
CA ARG A 188 5.30 -5.19 12.33
C ARG A 188 6.58 -4.41 12.62
N THR A 189 6.66 -3.15 12.20
CA THR A 189 7.81 -2.30 12.51
C THR A 189 8.00 -2.17 14.02
N ILE A 190 6.96 -1.82 14.77
CA ILE A 190 7.06 -1.69 16.24
C ILE A 190 7.48 -3.01 16.88
N ALA A 191 6.87 -4.13 16.51
CA ALA A 191 7.19 -5.43 17.10
C ALA A 191 8.61 -5.90 16.77
N ALA A 192 9.09 -5.61 15.56
CA ALA A 192 10.46 -5.91 15.14
C ALA A 192 11.48 -5.05 15.91
N GLU A 193 11.20 -3.75 16.06
CA GLU A 193 12.06 -2.82 16.82
C GLU A 193 12.18 -3.25 18.29
N ALA A 194 11.07 -3.69 18.89
CA ALA A 194 11.01 -4.20 20.25
C ALA A 194 11.50 -5.66 20.41
N GLN A 195 11.89 -6.32 19.32
CA GLN A 195 12.32 -7.72 19.29
C GLN A 195 11.32 -8.69 19.95
N ILE A 196 10.03 -8.50 19.69
CA ILE A 196 8.97 -9.35 20.27
C ILE A 196 9.02 -10.75 19.66
N ASP A 197 9.05 -11.77 20.53
CA ASP A 197 8.79 -13.16 20.16
C ASP A 197 7.28 -13.35 19.88
N LEU A 198 6.94 -13.43 18.60
CA LEU A 198 5.55 -13.52 18.13
C LEU A 198 4.90 -14.88 18.44
N ASP A 199 5.70 -15.91 18.75
CA ASP A 199 5.19 -17.23 19.09
C ASP A 199 4.63 -17.26 20.52
N GLN A 200 5.08 -16.34 21.39
CA GLN A 200 4.56 -16.16 22.75
C GLN A 200 3.26 -15.34 22.78
N VAL A 201 2.83 -14.78 21.65
CA VAL A 201 1.64 -13.94 21.58
C VAL A 201 0.40 -14.81 21.50
N THR A 202 -0.39 -14.84 22.58
CA THR A 202 -1.59 -15.68 22.68
C THR A 202 -2.89 -14.97 22.32
N GLN A 203 -2.92 -13.64 22.43
CA GLN A 203 -4.11 -12.82 22.20
C GLN A 203 -3.87 -11.78 21.11
N ALA A 204 -4.79 -11.72 20.15
CA ALA A 204 -4.79 -10.70 19.11
C ALA A 204 -5.37 -9.38 19.66
N PRO A 205 -4.80 -8.22 19.25
CA PRO A 205 -5.39 -6.94 19.55
C PRO A 205 -6.76 -6.74 18.92
N GLN A 206 -7.56 -5.92 19.56
CA GLN A 206 -8.76 -5.33 18.99
C GLN A 206 -8.38 -4.22 18.02
N ARG A 207 -8.89 -4.26 16.79
CA ARG A 207 -8.71 -3.18 15.81
C ARG A 207 -9.75 -2.10 16.00
N LEU A 208 -9.32 -0.86 16.10
CA LEU A 208 -10.16 0.30 16.42
C LEU A 208 -10.15 1.36 15.30
N GLY A 209 -9.76 0.97 14.08
CA GLY A 209 -9.70 1.85 12.92
C GLY A 209 -8.42 2.68 12.89
N TYR A 210 -8.30 3.61 13.83
CA TYR A 210 -7.18 4.53 14.01
C TYR A 210 -6.04 3.95 14.86
N GLY A 211 -6.00 2.63 15.01
CA GLY A 211 -5.00 1.91 15.77
C GLY A 211 -5.58 0.64 16.37
N VAL A 212 -5.01 0.22 17.49
CA VAL A 212 -5.35 -1.03 18.16
C VAL A 212 -5.41 -0.86 19.68
N GLY A 213 -6.14 -1.77 20.33
CA GLY A 213 -6.18 -1.89 21.78
C GLY A 213 -6.02 -3.32 22.24
N LYS A 214 -5.45 -3.52 23.43
CA LYS A 214 -5.32 -4.82 24.08
C LYS A 214 -5.34 -4.65 25.59
N GLY A 215 -6.39 -5.13 26.25
CA GLY A 215 -6.61 -4.87 27.67
C GLY A 215 -6.84 -3.38 27.93
N ASP A 216 -6.04 -2.80 28.83
CA ASP A 216 -6.03 -1.38 29.19
C ASP A 216 -5.10 -0.52 28.31
N ALA A 217 -4.36 -1.14 27.39
CA ALA A 217 -3.39 -0.50 26.53
C ALA A 217 -3.98 -0.13 25.16
N LEU A 218 -3.59 1.04 24.64
CA LEU A 218 -3.99 1.60 23.36
C LEU A 218 -2.77 2.08 22.59
N VAL A 219 -2.70 1.76 21.31
CA VAL A 219 -1.69 2.25 20.37
C VAL A 219 -2.37 2.74 19.11
N GLY A 220 -2.26 4.04 18.79
CA GLY A 220 -2.92 4.59 17.61
C GLY A 220 -2.71 6.08 17.43
N THR A 221 -3.42 6.67 16.47
CA THR A 221 -3.30 8.10 16.17
C THR A 221 -4.05 8.95 17.19
N ARG A 222 -3.89 10.27 17.09
CA ARG A 222 -4.65 11.22 17.93
C ARG A 222 -6.15 10.96 17.88
N ALA A 223 -6.69 10.67 16.69
CA ALA A 223 -8.12 10.39 16.52
C ALA A 223 -8.58 9.18 17.34
N LEU A 224 -7.74 8.13 17.46
CA LEU A 224 -8.05 7.01 18.35
C LEU A 224 -8.11 7.46 19.81
N MET A 225 -7.13 8.24 20.26
CA MET A 225 -7.05 8.67 21.66
C MET A 225 -8.28 9.51 22.03
N GLU A 226 -8.65 10.45 21.17
CA GLU A 226 -9.87 11.25 21.34
C GLU A 226 -11.13 10.38 21.33
N GLN A 227 -11.22 9.39 20.44
CA GLN A 227 -12.34 8.44 20.39
C GLN A 227 -12.47 7.59 21.67
N GLN A 228 -11.35 7.26 22.31
CA GLN A 228 -11.31 6.50 23.56
C GLN A 228 -11.33 7.40 24.82
N GLY A 229 -11.52 8.71 24.67
CA GLY A 229 -11.59 9.66 25.78
C GLY A 229 -10.26 9.88 26.51
N VAL A 230 -9.13 9.60 25.85
CA VAL A 230 -7.78 9.83 26.39
C VAL A 230 -7.34 11.26 26.07
N ASP A 231 -6.95 12.02 27.08
CA ASP A 231 -6.50 13.40 26.92
C ASP A 231 -5.10 13.47 26.28
N VAL A 232 -5.04 14.08 25.09
CA VAL A 232 -3.83 14.18 24.25
C VAL A 232 -3.04 15.45 24.49
N ALA A 233 -3.56 16.39 25.29
CA ALA A 233 -2.90 17.67 25.56
C ALA A 233 -1.66 17.54 26.45
N GLN A 234 -1.48 16.41 27.13
CA GLN A 234 -0.45 16.22 28.15
C GLN A 234 0.94 15.86 27.60
N VAL A 235 1.07 15.54 26.30
CA VAL A 235 2.36 15.14 25.71
C VAL A 235 2.92 16.25 24.85
N THR A 236 4.06 16.80 25.27
CA THR A 236 4.89 17.70 24.46
C THR A 236 5.56 16.92 23.34
N THR A 237 4.88 16.74 22.21
CA THR A 237 5.51 16.22 21.00
C THR A 237 6.50 17.25 20.45
N PRO A 238 7.76 16.90 20.18
CA PRO A 238 8.65 17.78 19.41
C PRO A 238 7.98 18.05 18.05
N PRO A 239 7.67 19.30 17.69
CA PRO A 239 7.03 19.59 16.42
C PRO A 239 8.06 19.39 15.31
N SER A 240 7.96 18.27 14.60
CA SER A 240 8.52 18.16 13.25
C SER A 240 7.39 18.45 12.25
N PRO A 241 7.56 19.40 11.31
CA PRO A 241 6.55 19.68 10.29
C PRO A 241 6.15 18.39 9.55
N GLY A 242 4.86 18.01 9.63
CA GLY A 242 4.35 16.78 9.00
C GLY A 242 4.49 15.49 9.82
N SER A 243 4.98 15.56 11.08
CA SER A 243 5.01 14.38 11.96
C SER A 243 3.62 14.06 12.53
N ALA A 244 3.11 12.87 12.22
CA ALA A 244 1.88 12.33 12.79
C ALA A 244 2.24 11.11 13.66
N PRO A 245 2.54 11.31 14.95
CA PRO A 245 2.98 10.23 15.84
C PRO A 245 1.86 9.24 16.15
N LEU A 246 2.25 8.00 16.46
CA LEU A 246 1.39 7.10 17.22
C LEU A 246 1.55 7.37 18.70
N TYR A 247 0.43 7.46 19.39
CA TYR A 247 0.36 7.58 20.83
C TYR A 247 0.28 6.19 21.45
N VAL A 248 0.93 6.03 22.59
CA VAL A 248 0.89 4.82 23.41
C VAL A 248 0.30 5.22 24.75
N ALA A 249 -0.84 4.63 25.09
CA ALA A 249 -1.58 4.92 26.30
C ALA A 249 -1.89 3.63 27.07
N GLN A 250 -1.97 3.75 28.38
CA GLN A 250 -2.43 2.68 29.26
C GLN A 250 -3.26 3.28 30.39
N ASN A 251 -4.35 2.61 30.77
CA ASN A 251 -5.23 3.07 31.85
C ASN A 251 -5.75 4.52 31.65
N GLY A 252 -6.01 4.90 30.39
CA GLY A 252 -6.52 6.22 30.04
C GLY A 252 -5.49 7.36 30.13
N ARG A 253 -4.20 7.06 30.34
CA ARG A 253 -3.09 8.02 30.35
C ARG A 253 -2.13 7.74 29.21
N ILE A 254 -1.63 8.79 28.57
CA ILE A 254 -0.59 8.67 27.55
C ILE A 254 0.77 8.50 28.25
N LEU A 255 1.48 7.43 27.89
CA LEU A 255 2.82 7.12 28.40
C LEU A 255 3.92 7.62 27.46
N GLY A 256 3.62 7.77 26.17
CA GLY A 256 4.58 8.24 25.19
C GLY A 256 4.06 8.28 23.75
N THR A 257 4.96 8.62 22.83
CA THR A 257 4.70 8.66 21.40
C THR A 257 5.82 7.99 20.61
N ILE A 258 5.44 7.33 19.52
CA ILE A 258 6.32 6.70 18.55
C ILE A 258 6.16 7.44 17.22
N LEU A 259 7.26 8.00 16.73
CA LEU A 259 7.35 8.56 15.38
C LEU A 259 8.01 7.53 14.47
N PHE A 260 7.51 7.45 13.24
CA PHE A 260 8.13 6.66 12.19
C PHE A 260 8.90 7.56 11.23
N ALA A 261 9.89 6.99 10.56
CA ALA A 261 10.41 7.60 9.34
C ALA A 261 9.26 7.78 8.32
N PRO A 262 9.30 8.85 7.50
CA PRO A 262 8.29 9.05 6.46
C PRO A 262 8.27 7.85 5.50
N ALA A 263 7.07 7.44 5.08
CA ALA A 263 6.91 6.40 4.07
C ALA A 263 7.54 6.87 2.75
N LEU A 264 8.30 5.99 2.08
CA LEU A 264 8.83 6.27 0.75
C LEU A 264 7.95 5.73 -0.37
N GLU A 265 7.00 4.86 -0.04
CA GLU A 265 6.13 4.21 -1.01
C GLU A 265 4.67 4.31 -0.57
N LEU A 266 3.78 4.43 -1.55
CA LEU A 266 2.35 4.38 -1.32
C LEU A 266 1.92 2.92 -1.11
N ASN A 267 1.12 2.66 -0.08
CA ASN A 267 0.60 1.31 0.14
C ASN A 267 -0.76 1.33 0.86
N GLY A 268 -1.49 0.22 0.76
CA GLY A 268 -2.88 0.13 1.23
C GLY A 268 -3.10 0.20 2.75
N SER A 269 -2.06 0.35 3.58
CA SER A 269 -2.23 0.47 5.04
C SER A 269 -2.79 1.83 5.47
N ALA A 270 -2.68 2.87 4.63
CA ALA A 270 -3.30 4.17 4.88
C ALA A 270 -4.84 4.11 5.00
N LEU A 271 -5.49 3.08 4.49
CA LEU A 271 -6.94 2.92 4.58
C LEU A 271 -7.36 2.45 5.98
N VAL A 272 -8.12 3.30 6.68
CA VAL A 272 -8.69 3.02 8.00
C VAL A 272 -9.70 1.87 7.89
N ARG A 273 -9.38 0.73 8.51
CA ARG A 273 -10.07 -0.57 8.32
C ARG A 273 -11.55 -0.60 8.68
N THR A 274 -12.00 0.28 9.56
CA THR A 274 -13.36 0.26 10.12
C THR A 274 -14.35 1.07 9.30
N THR A 275 -13.90 1.82 8.28
CA THR A 275 -14.73 2.87 7.64
C THR A 275 -15.30 2.44 6.29
N THR A 276 -14.70 1.42 5.67
CA THR A 276 -15.03 1.00 4.31
C THR A 276 -14.79 -0.49 4.06
N ASN A 277 -15.53 -1.05 3.09
CA ASN A 277 -15.36 -2.43 2.64
C ASN A 277 -14.29 -2.56 1.53
N ILE A 278 -13.41 -1.57 1.36
CA ILE A 278 -12.44 -1.51 0.25
C ILE A 278 -11.55 -2.73 0.16
N ARG A 279 -11.20 -3.33 1.31
CA ARG A 279 -10.33 -4.51 1.34
C ARG A 279 -10.94 -5.78 0.75
N SER A 280 -12.27 -5.86 0.56
CA SER A 280 -12.86 -6.95 -0.21
C SER A 280 -12.83 -6.70 -1.72
N LEU A 281 -12.68 -5.45 -2.14
CA LEU A 281 -12.62 -5.09 -3.57
C LEU A 281 -11.29 -5.45 -4.19
N THR A 282 -10.18 -5.11 -3.55
CA THR A 282 -8.84 -5.43 -4.07
C THR A 282 -8.67 -6.91 -4.45
N PRO A 283 -8.98 -7.90 -3.60
CA PRO A 283 -8.88 -9.31 -3.99
C PRO A 283 -9.89 -9.68 -5.08
N PHE A 284 -11.10 -9.12 -5.08
CA PHE A 284 -12.07 -9.36 -6.15
C PHE A 284 -11.51 -8.93 -7.53
N PHE A 285 -11.04 -7.69 -7.66
CA PHE A 285 -10.49 -7.18 -8.92
C PHE A 285 -9.21 -7.91 -9.32
N ASN A 286 -8.34 -8.22 -8.36
CA ASN A 286 -7.10 -8.93 -8.64
C ASN A 286 -7.36 -10.38 -9.08
N VAL A 287 -8.28 -11.10 -8.42
CA VAL A 287 -8.67 -12.45 -8.85
C VAL A 287 -9.31 -12.41 -10.24
N TYR A 288 -10.21 -11.46 -10.49
CA TYR A 288 -10.81 -11.27 -11.82
C TYR A 288 -9.74 -11.04 -12.89
N GLY A 289 -8.83 -10.09 -12.66
CA GLY A 289 -7.74 -9.77 -13.57
C GLY A 289 -6.80 -10.95 -13.79
N THR A 290 -6.36 -11.60 -12.72
CA THR A 290 -5.45 -12.76 -12.78
C THR A 290 -6.06 -13.92 -13.55
N LEU A 291 -7.31 -14.31 -13.27
CA LEU A 291 -7.97 -15.39 -13.98
C LEU A 291 -8.11 -15.09 -15.47
N ALA A 292 -8.48 -13.84 -15.81
CA ALA A 292 -8.60 -13.42 -17.19
C ALA A 292 -7.26 -13.40 -17.94
N LEU A 293 -6.21 -12.89 -17.31
CA LEU A 293 -4.87 -12.80 -17.90
C LEU A 293 -4.20 -14.18 -18.01
N ALA A 294 -4.22 -14.98 -16.95
CA ALA A 294 -3.67 -16.34 -16.94
C ALA A 294 -4.40 -17.24 -17.94
N GLY A 295 -5.74 -17.16 -17.97
CA GLY A 295 -6.56 -17.88 -18.94
C GLY A 295 -6.19 -17.57 -20.39
N GLY A 296 -5.79 -16.32 -20.68
CA GLY A 296 -5.32 -15.97 -22.02
C GLY A 296 -3.87 -16.27 -22.34
N ALA A 297 -3.03 -16.54 -21.33
CA ALA A 297 -1.67 -17.04 -21.55
C ALA A 297 -1.64 -18.56 -21.79
N ILE A 298 -2.64 -19.30 -21.29
CA ILE A 298 -2.77 -20.76 -21.44
C ILE A 298 -3.37 -21.14 -22.80
N TYR A 299 -4.22 -20.28 -23.36
CA TYR A 299 -4.90 -20.49 -24.65
C TYR A 299 -3.96 -20.28 -25.84
#